data_AF-A0A644YVX0-F1
#
_entry.id   AF-A0A644YVX0-F1
#
_cell.length_a   1.000
_cell.length_b   1.000
_cell.length_c   1.000
_cell.angle_alpha   90.00
_cell.angle_beta   90.00
_cell.angle_gamma   90.00
#
_symmetry.space_group_name_H-M   'P 1'
#
loop_
_entity.id
_entity.type
_entity.pdbx_description
1 polymer ?
#
loop_
_entity_poly.entity_id
_entity_poly.type
_entity_poly.pdbx_seq_one_letter_code
_entity_poly.pdbx_strand_id
1 'polypeptide(L)'
;MNMEELKSELEFLNDNYYTVAKWAFKNVILLNSATNYRQLAPESHYKKLYNGEIPPNTFVDLSFCSNDSVIEWRQSPGNFVIKDKNIPLNPNTDRYIITFKIKHLMIKVAYYKSDYNVFYEDEGSIRLYPQFGIYGEPKIFDSIDSFDINGLFNEYIT
;
A
#
# COMPACT_ATOMS: atom_id res chain seq x y z
N MET A 1 -7.98 -21.27 -4.80
CA MET A 1 -8.08 -20.43 -6.00
C MET A 1 -7.32 -21.14 -7.11
N ASN A 2 -7.96 -21.41 -8.24
CA ASN A 2 -7.33 -22.02 -9.41
C ASN A 2 -6.73 -20.94 -10.35
N MET A 3 -5.99 -21.35 -11.38
CA MET A 3 -5.30 -20.40 -12.28
C MET A 3 -6.22 -19.64 -13.23
N GLU A 4 -7.39 -20.19 -13.57
CA GLU A 4 -8.37 -19.52 -14.44
C GLU A 4 -9.11 -18.42 -13.67
N GLU A 5 -9.49 -18.70 -12.42
CA GLU A 5 -10.05 -17.72 -11.47
C GLU A 5 -9.08 -16.55 -11.25
N LEU A 6 -7.79 -16.85 -11.01
CA LEU A 6 -6.77 -15.80 -10.86
C LEU A 6 -6.70 -14.89 -12.09
N LYS A 7 -6.78 -15.46 -13.30
CA LYS A 7 -6.71 -14.69 -14.54
C LYS A 7 -7.92 -13.78 -14.71
N SER A 8 -9.14 -14.28 -14.48
CA SER A 8 -10.35 -13.45 -14.55
C SER A 8 -10.35 -12.34 -13.50
N GLU A 9 -9.84 -12.62 -12.29
CA GLU A 9 -9.71 -11.61 -11.24
C GLU A 9 -8.67 -10.53 -11.62
N LEU A 10 -7.55 -10.92 -12.23
CA LEU A 10 -6.55 -9.98 -12.73
C LEU A 10 -7.09 -9.10 -13.86
N GLU A 11 -7.90 -9.65 -14.76
CA GLU A 11 -8.58 -8.88 -15.82
C GLU A 11 -9.55 -7.87 -15.21
N PHE A 12 -10.38 -8.30 -14.25
CA PHE A 12 -11.27 -7.39 -13.51
C PHE A 12 -10.50 -6.28 -12.80
N LEU A 13 -9.40 -6.61 -12.13
CA LEU A 13 -8.54 -5.64 -11.46
C LEU A 13 -7.90 -4.68 -12.44
N ASN A 14 -7.44 -5.14 -13.60
CA ASN A 14 -6.87 -4.27 -14.64
C ASN A 14 -7.89 -3.24 -15.15
N ASP A 15 -9.16 -3.59 -15.23
CA ASP A 15 -10.21 -2.66 -15.69
C ASP A 15 -10.69 -1.73 -14.57
N ASN A 16 -10.54 -2.14 -13.29
CA ASN A 16 -11.12 -1.45 -12.14
C ASN A 16 -10.11 -0.98 -11.08
N TYR A 17 -8.81 -1.05 -11.37
CA TYR A 17 -7.73 -0.89 -10.38
C TYR A 17 -7.87 0.40 -9.57
N TYR A 18 -8.24 1.50 -10.23
CA TYR A 18 -8.33 2.80 -9.57
C TYR A 18 -9.51 2.87 -8.59
N THR A 19 -10.62 2.23 -8.92
CA THR A 19 -11.79 2.13 -8.04
C THR A 19 -11.45 1.27 -6.82
N VAL A 20 -10.78 0.13 -7.04
CA VAL A 20 -10.32 -0.74 -5.94
C VAL A 20 -9.27 -0.03 -5.08
N ALA A 21 -8.36 0.74 -5.68
CA ALA A 21 -7.37 1.53 -4.97
C ALA A 21 -8.01 2.60 -4.07
N LYS A 22 -9.06 3.30 -4.55
CA LYS A 22 -9.81 4.27 -3.74
C LYS A 22 -10.55 3.60 -2.58
N TRP A 23 -11.15 2.44 -2.81
CA TRP A 23 -11.76 1.63 -1.75
C TRP A 23 -10.72 1.20 -0.71
N ALA A 24 -9.57 0.68 -1.14
CA ALA A 24 -8.46 0.28 -0.29
C ALA A 24 -7.94 1.46 0.55
N PHE A 25 -7.66 2.60 -0.09
CA PHE A 25 -7.21 3.82 0.57
C PHE A 25 -8.21 4.30 1.61
N LYS A 26 -9.51 4.35 1.27
CA LYS A 26 -10.58 4.70 2.23
C LYS A 26 -10.53 3.82 3.47
N ASN A 27 -10.46 2.50 3.31
CA ASN A 27 -10.45 1.57 4.44
C ASN A 27 -9.21 1.76 5.31
N VAL A 28 -8.04 1.98 4.72
CA VAL A 28 -6.82 2.27 5.48
C VAL A 28 -6.93 3.54 6.30
N ILE A 29 -7.44 4.63 5.72
CA ILE A 29 -7.60 5.90 6.44
C ILE A 29 -8.61 5.74 7.60
N LEU A 30 -9.70 5.00 7.39
CA LEU A 30 -10.65 4.68 8.45
C LEU A 30 -10.00 3.84 9.55
N LEU A 31 -9.22 2.81 9.21
CA LEU A 31 -8.50 1.98 10.19
C LEU A 31 -7.47 2.80 11.00
N ASN A 32 -6.79 3.77 10.38
CA ASN A 32 -5.91 4.67 11.11
C ASN A 32 -6.70 5.51 12.13
N SER A 33 -7.84 6.07 11.72
CA SER A 33 -8.69 6.89 12.60
C SER A 33 -9.33 6.10 13.74
N ALA A 34 -9.61 4.81 13.53
CA ALA A 34 -10.23 3.94 14.53
C ALA A 34 -9.25 3.50 15.64
N THR A 35 -7.94 3.69 15.45
CA THR A 35 -6.94 3.32 16.46
C THR A 35 -6.60 4.48 17.39
N ASN A 36 -6.62 4.22 18.70
CA ASN A 36 -6.37 5.24 19.74
C ASN A 36 -4.88 5.63 19.93
N TYR A 37 -3.96 5.06 19.14
CA TYR A 37 -2.54 5.08 19.49
C TYR A 37 -1.70 6.07 18.67
N ARG A 38 -1.82 6.06 17.33
CA ARG A 38 -1.04 6.94 16.45
C ARG A 38 -1.82 7.31 15.19
N GLN A 39 -2.11 8.59 15.04
CA GLN A 39 -2.58 9.14 13.76
C GLN A 39 -1.38 9.27 12.83
N LEU A 40 -1.15 8.23 12.03
CA LEU A 40 -0.03 8.16 11.08
C LEU A 40 -0.39 8.90 9.80
N ALA A 41 -1.66 8.81 9.37
CA ALA A 41 -2.13 9.49 8.18
C ALA A 41 -2.24 11.00 8.46
N PRO A 42 -1.60 11.86 7.65
CA PRO A 42 -1.73 13.31 7.79
C PRO A 42 -3.18 13.77 7.59
N GLU A 43 -3.57 14.89 8.20
CA GLU A 43 -4.92 15.47 8.04
C GLU A 43 -5.29 15.73 6.56
N SER A 44 -4.29 16.07 5.73
CA SER A 44 -4.45 16.27 4.29
C SER A 44 -4.98 15.02 3.57
N HIS A 45 -4.69 13.82 4.06
CA HIS A 45 -5.16 12.56 3.46
C HIS A 45 -6.67 12.38 3.66
N TYR A 46 -7.19 12.79 4.81
CA TYR A 46 -8.64 12.80 5.05
C TYR A 46 -9.35 13.78 4.10
N LYS A 47 -8.78 14.97 3.88
CA LYS A 47 -9.32 15.95 2.91
C LYS A 47 -9.32 15.39 1.48
N LYS A 48 -8.23 14.75 1.07
CA LYS A 48 -8.11 14.09 -0.25
C LYS A 48 -9.13 12.95 -0.40
N LEU A 49 -9.31 12.13 0.65
CA LEU A 49 -10.34 11.09 0.67
C LEU A 49 -11.75 11.65 0.43
N TYR A 50 -12.12 12.76 1.08
CA TYR A 50 -13.43 13.40 0.87
C TYR A 50 -13.61 13.92 -0.55
N ASN A 51 -12.53 14.33 -1.22
CA ASN A 51 -12.54 14.73 -2.62
C ASN A 51 -12.53 13.54 -3.61
N GLY A 52 -12.49 12.30 -3.10
CA GLY A 52 -12.40 11.10 -3.93
C GLY A 52 -11.03 10.88 -4.57
N GLU A 53 -9.98 11.48 -4.01
CA GLU A 53 -8.62 11.46 -4.53
C GLU A 53 -7.69 10.63 -3.63
N ILE A 54 -6.70 9.98 -4.25
CA ILE A 54 -5.57 9.37 -3.54
C ILE A 54 -4.41 10.38 -3.57
N PRO A 55 -3.78 10.72 -2.42
CA PRO A 55 -2.64 11.63 -2.38
C PRO A 55 -1.46 11.15 -3.25
N PRO A 56 -0.66 12.07 -3.81
CA PRO A 56 0.59 11.70 -4.49
C PRO A 56 1.54 10.96 -3.53
N ASN A 57 2.47 10.19 -4.10
CA ASN A 57 3.40 9.32 -3.36
C ASN A 57 2.74 8.30 -2.43
N THR A 58 1.47 7.97 -2.72
CA THR A 58 0.79 6.82 -2.13
C THR A 58 0.89 5.65 -3.09
N PHE A 59 1.10 4.47 -2.56
CA PHE A 59 1.12 3.20 -3.27
C PHE A 59 0.09 2.29 -2.64
N VAL A 60 -0.68 1.60 -3.47
CA VAL A 60 -1.71 0.67 -3.03
C VAL A 60 -1.43 -0.67 -3.67
N ASP A 61 -1.04 -1.63 -2.85
CA ASP A 61 -0.61 -2.96 -3.26
C ASP A 61 -1.55 -4.02 -2.67
N LEU A 62 -1.78 -5.07 -3.46
CA LEU A 62 -2.71 -6.16 -3.17
C LEU A 62 -1.96 -7.48 -3.23
N SER A 63 -2.29 -8.40 -2.32
CA SER A 63 -1.83 -9.78 -2.40
C SER A 63 -2.81 -10.73 -1.69
N PHE A 64 -2.49 -12.02 -1.70
CA PHE A 64 -3.30 -13.08 -1.13
C PHE A 64 -2.51 -13.90 -0.10
N CYS A 65 -3.22 -14.40 0.90
CA CYS A 65 -2.70 -15.29 1.94
C CYS A 65 -3.52 -16.58 2.01
N SER A 66 -2.85 -17.69 2.29
CA SER A 66 -3.49 -19.01 2.46
C SER A 66 -4.37 -19.11 3.71
N ASN A 67 -4.10 -18.30 4.74
CA ASN A 67 -4.82 -18.31 6.01
C ASN A 67 -6.13 -17.48 5.94
N ASP A 68 -7.24 -18.01 6.47
CA ASP A 68 -8.59 -17.41 6.46
C ASP A 68 -8.95 -16.63 7.74
N SER A 69 -8.00 -15.86 8.29
CA SER A 69 -8.30 -14.94 9.40
C SER A 69 -9.40 -13.95 9.00
N VAL A 70 -10.38 -13.72 9.88
CA VAL A 70 -11.57 -12.88 9.55
C VAL A 70 -11.18 -11.43 9.20
N ILE A 71 -10.45 -10.75 10.08
CA ILE A 71 -9.92 -9.41 9.83
C ILE A 71 -8.68 -9.15 10.69
N GLU A 72 -7.62 -8.63 10.07
CA GLU A 72 -6.39 -8.23 10.76
C GLU A 72 -5.86 -6.94 10.15
N TRP A 73 -5.15 -6.12 10.92
CA TRP A 73 -4.41 -4.99 10.37
C TRP A 73 -3.12 -4.72 11.13
N ARG A 74 -2.19 -4.05 10.44
CA ARG A 74 -0.89 -3.57 10.94
C ARG A 74 -0.73 -2.11 10.52
N GLN A 75 -0.06 -1.35 11.37
CA GLN A 75 0.19 0.07 11.15
C GLN A 75 1.60 0.40 11.63
N SER A 76 2.42 0.94 10.73
CA SER A 76 3.80 1.34 11.04
C SER A 76 4.11 2.72 10.44
N PRO A 77 5.02 3.50 11.04
CA PRO A 77 5.48 4.77 10.48
C PRO A 77 6.45 4.57 9.30
N GLY A 78 6.23 3.55 8.46
CA GLY A 78 6.99 3.29 7.24
C GLY A 78 8.17 2.30 7.37
N ASN A 79 8.48 1.62 6.26
CA ASN A 79 9.62 0.72 6.09
C ASN A 79 10.91 1.49 5.73
N PHE A 80 11.96 0.72 5.41
CA PHE A 80 13.25 1.20 4.97
C PHE A 80 13.14 2.16 3.77
N VAL A 81 13.92 3.24 3.80
CA VAL A 81 13.96 4.24 2.73
C VAL A 81 15.41 4.36 2.24
N ILE A 82 15.62 4.06 0.97
CA ILE A 82 16.87 4.29 0.25
C ILE A 82 16.76 5.64 -0.44
N LYS A 83 17.73 6.53 -0.21
CA LYS A 83 17.73 7.89 -0.75
C LYS A 83 18.96 8.10 -1.62
N ASP A 84 18.80 8.84 -2.71
CA ASP A 84 19.93 9.42 -3.42
C ASP A 84 20.76 10.30 -2.45
N LYS A 85 22.09 10.19 -2.54
CA LYS A 85 23.04 10.91 -1.68
C LYS A 85 22.87 12.43 -1.70
N ASN A 86 22.30 12.98 -2.77
CA ASN A 86 22.12 14.42 -2.96
C ASN A 86 20.81 14.94 -2.35
N ILE A 87 19.92 14.04 -1.90
CA ILE A 87 18.66 14.42 -1.25
C ILE A 87 18.91 14.65 0.25
N PRO A 88 18.56 15.83 0.79
CA PRO A 88 18.71 16.11 2.22
C PRO A 88 17.91 15.12 3.09
N LEU A 89 18.54 14.67 4.19
CA LEU A 89 17.85 13.84 5.17
C LEU A 89 16.85 14.70 5.96
N ASN A 90 15.56 14.38 5.84
CA ASN A 90 14.51 14.89 6.72
C ASN A 90 14.00 13.77 7.63
N PRO A 91 14.32 13.79 8.94
CA PRO A 91 13.87 12.75 9.87
C PRO A 91 12.38 12.86 10.22
N ASN A 92 11.75 14.01 10.00
CA ASN A 92 10.36 14.30 10.36
C ASN A 92 9.41 14.18 9.15
N THR A 93 9.81 13.42 8.13
CA THR A 93 8.97 13.21 6.95
C THR A 93 7.74 12.37 7.30
N ASP A 94 6.57 12.86 6.90
CA ASP A 94 5.31 12.11 7.00
C ASP A 94 5.39 10.83 6.15
N ARG A 95 5.20 9.68 6.78
CA ARG A 95 5.21 8.39 6.10
C ARG A 95 4.45 7.35 6.92
N TYR A 96 3.87 6.39 6.22
CA TYR A 96 3.20 5.27 6.88
C TYR A 96 3.10 4.05 5.97
N ILE A 97 2.96 2.89 6.58
CA ILE A 97 2.45 1.69 5.95
C ILE A 97 1.29 1.21 6.81
N ILE A 98 0.15 0.98 6.17
CA ILE A 98 -1.01 0.39 6.81
C ILE A 98 -1.44 -0.78 5.93
N THR A 99 -1.38 -1.96 6.53
CA THR A 99 -1.75 -3.22 5.91
C THR A 99 -2.98 -3.75 6.59
N PHE A 100 -3.97 -4.20 5.83
CA PHE A 100 -5.10 -4.93 6.39
C PHE A 100 -5.39 -6.18 5.57
N LYS A 101 -6.00 -7.15 6.24
CA LYS A 101 -6.37 -8.45 5.70
C LYS A 101 -7.85 -8.67 5.98
N ILE A 102 -8.59 -9.14 4.96
CA ILE A 102 -9.96 -9.64 5.09
C ILE A 102 -9.97 -11.02 4.45
N LYS A 103 -10.19 -12.07 5.26
CA LYS A 103 -10.05 -13.46 4.80
C LYS A 103 -8.69 -13.65 4.11
N HIS A 104 -8.68 -14.12 2.87
CA HIS A 104 -7.46 -14.34 2.09
C HIS A 104 -6.90 -13.07 1.44
N LEU A 105 -7.67 -11.99 1.34
CA LEU A 105 -7.25 -10.75 0.66
C LEU A 105 -6.41 -9.90 1.61
N MET A 106 -5.25 -9.45 1.15
CA MET A 106 -4.41 -8.48 1.84
C MET A 106 -4.24 -7.23 1.00
N ILE A 107 -4.32 -6.08 1.65
CA ILE A 107 -4.16 -4.77 1.06
C ILE A 107 -3.13 -4.01 1.88
N LYS A 108 -2.19 -3.38 1.20
CA LYS A 108 -1.18 -2.51 1.79
C LYS A 108 -1.26 -1.15 1.15
N VAL A 109 -1.30 -0.12 1.98
CA VAL A 109 -1.17 1.27 1.53
C VAL A 109 0.08 1.86 2.14
N ALA A 110 1.03 2.21 1.29
CA ALA A 110 2.30 2.78 1.66
C ALA A 110 2.35 4.25 1.20
N TYR A 111 2.76 5.14 2.09
CA TYR A 111 2.91 6.57 1.79
C TYR A 111 4.25 7.09 2.25
N TYR A 112 4.88 7.91 1.40
CA TYR A 112 6.11 8.62 1.73
C TYR A 112 6.08 10.04 1.16
N LYS A 113 6.01 11.04 2.04
CA LYS A 113 6.01 12.44 1.62
C LYS A 113 7.38 12.84 1.08
N SER A 114 7.42 13.31 -0.16
CA SER A 114 8.63 13.80 -0.79
C SER A 114 8.30 14.80 -1.88
N ASP A 115 9.18 15.77 -2.06
CA ASP A 115 9.15 16.69 -3.22
C ASP A 115 9.95 16.10 -4.41
N TYR A 116 10.61 14.95 -4.21
CA TYR A 116 11.36 14.20 -5.22
C TYR A 116 10.58 12.99 -5.73
N ASN A 117 11.14 12.28 -6.72
CA ASN A 117 10.52 11.06 -7.21
C ASN A 117 10.60 9.97 -6.15
N VAL A 118 9.47 9.29 -5.95
CA VAL A 118 9.36 8.16 -5.02
C VAL A 118 8.93 6.94 -5.81
N PHE A 119 9.62 5.84 -5.58
CA PHE A 119 9.20 4.52 -6.03
C PHE A 119 9.11 3.59 -4.83
N TYR A 120 8.02 2.85 -4.72
CA TYR A 120 7.85 1.83 -3.70
C TYR A 120 8.07 0.46 -4.34
N GLU A 121 9.01 -0.31 -3.83
CA GLU A 121 9.28 -1.67 -4.28
C GLU A 121 8.56 -2.62 -3.33
N ASP A 122 7.71 -3.51 -3.85
CA ASP A 122 6.96 -4.47 -3.04
C ASP A 122 6.81 -5.79 -3.83
N GLU A 123 7.89 -6.57 -3.89
CA GLU A 123 8.02 -7.70 -4.81
C GLU A 123 6.96 -8.78 -4.54
N GLY A 124 6.34 -9.25 -5.62
CA GLY A 124 5.28 -10.24 -5.64
C GLY A 124 3.90 -9.71 -5.29
N SER A 125 3.75 -8.40 -5.10
CA SER A 125 2.45 -7.75 -4.96
C SER A 125 1.88 -7.30 -6.31
N ILE A 126 0.55 -7.22 -6.35
CA ILE A 126 -0.20 -6.60 -7.44
C ILE A 126 -0.42 -5.14 -7.07
N ARG A 127 0.24 -4.24 -7.77
CA ARG A 127 0.04 -2.81 -7.61
C ARG A 127 -1.28 -2.39 -8.24
N LEU A 128 -2.08 -1.66 -7.46
CA LEU A 128 -3.29 -1.00 -7.91
C LEU A 128 -3.06 0.48 -8.17
N TYR A 129 -2.16 1.14 -7.43
CA TYR A 129 -1.88 2.58 -7.59
C TYR A 129 -0.40 2.87 -7.30
N PRO A 130 0.26 3.79 -8.03
CA PRO A 130 -0.27 4.73 -9.03
C PRO A 130 -0.60 4.12 -10.40
N GLN A 131 -0.02 2.97 -10.74
CA GLN A 131 -0.24 2.29 -12.01
C GLN A 131 -0.46 0.80 -11.76
N PHE A 132 -1.48 0.23 -12.41
CA PHE A 132 -1.73 -1.21 -12.31
C PHE A 132 -0.56 -2.02 -12.88
N GLY A 133 -0.15 -3.06 -12.15
CA GLY A 133 0.89 -3.97 -12.61
C GLY A 133 1.35 -4.91 -11.51
N ILE A 134 2.05 -5.96 -11.90
CA ILE A 134 2.68 -6.88 -10.96
C ILE A 134 4.13 -6.45 -10.82
N TYR A 135 4.59 -6.27 -9.58
CA TYR A 135 5.99 -5.98 -9.34
C TYR A 135 6.75 -7.28 -9.09
N GLY A 136 7.48 -7.76 -10.11
CA GLY A 136 8.13 -9.08 -10.09
C GLY A 136 7.15 -10.22 -10.41
N GLU A 137 7.33 -11.36 -9.75
CA GLU A 137 6.49 -12.56 -9.91
C GLU A 137 5.42 -12.64 -8.79
N PRO A 138 4.13 -12.89 -9.10
CA PRO A 138 3.09 -12.94 -8.08
C PRO A 138 3.41 -13.92 -6.95
N LYS A 139 3.31 -13.44 -5.71
CA LYS A 139 3.60 -14.24 -4.52
C LYS A 139 2.36 -14.35 -3.64
N ILE A 140 2.11 -15.56 -3.15
CA ILE A 140 1.18 -15.80 -2.04
C ILE A 140 1.99 -15.70 -0.75
N PHE A 141 1.59 -14.81 0.16
CA PHE A 141 2.29 -14.62 1.43
C PHE A 141 1.72 -15.54 2.51
N ASP A 142 2.57 -15.97 3.43
CA ASP A 142 2.18 -16.86 4.52
C ASP A 142 1.30 -16.18 5.58
N SER A 143 1.44 -14.86 5.75
CA SER A 143 0.71 -14.09 6.74
C SER A 143 0.64 -12.60 6.38
N ILE A 144 -0.20 -11.85 7.11
CA ILE A 144 -0.22 -10.38 7.00
C ILE A 144 1.13 -9.79 7.42
N ASP A 145 1.84 -10.40 8.37
CA ASP A 145 3.11 -9.88 8.87
C ASP A 145 4.21 -9.99 7.82
N SER A 146 4.28 -11.11 7.09
CA SER A 146 5.25 -11.26 5.99
C SER A 146 4.95 -10.34 4.82
N PHE A 147 3.67 -10.03 4.58
CA PHE A 147 3.30 -9.00 3.63
C PHE A 147 3.65 -7.60 4.15
N ASP A 148 3.31 -7.23 5.38
CA ASP A 148 3.51 -5.89 5.96
C ASP A 148 4.99 -5.45 5.97
N ILE A 149 5.90 -6.34 6.36
CA ILE A 149 7.34 -6.06 6.37
C ILE A 149 7.96 -6.00 4.96
N ASN A 150 7.25 -6.52 3.95
CA ASN A 150 7.74 -6.50 2.58
C ASN A 150 7.72 -5.08 2.03
N GLY A 151 8.77 -4.77 1.27
CA GLY A 151 8.86 -3.57 0.48
C GLY A 151 9.60 -2.40 1.12
N LEU A 152 10.11 -1.53 0.27
CA LEU A 152 10.96 -0.39 0.61
C LEU A 152 10.69 0.80 -0.30
N PHE A 153 10.99 2.00 0.19
CA PHE A 153 10.92 3.21 -0.61
C PHE A 153 12.28 3.56 -1.20
N ASN A 154 12.29 3.95 -2.46
CA ASN A 154 13.39 4.63 -3.12
C ASN A 154 13.01 6.07 -3.39
N GLU A 155 13.86 7.01 -2.99
CA GLU A 155 13.71 8.44 -3.24
C GLU A 155 14.89 8.93 -4.10
N TYR A 156 14.60 9.53 -5.26
CA TYR A 156 15.61 9.85 -6.27
C TYR A 156 15.30 11.13 -7.06
N ILE A 157 16.34 11.73 -7.67
CA ILE A 157 16.23 13.05 -8.33
C ILE A 157 15.83 12.92 -9.80
N THR A 158 16.37 11.98 -10.58
CA THR A 158 15.89 11.57 -11.91
C THR A 158 16.63 10.32 -12.35
#